data_AF-A0A327YR90-F1
#
_entry.id   AF-A0A327YR90-F1
#
_cell.length_a   1.000
_cell.length_b   1.000
_cell.length_c   1.000
_cell.angle_alpha   90.00
_cell.angle_beta   90.00
_cell.angle_gamma   90.00
#
_symmetry.space_group_name_H-M   'P 1'
#
loop_
_entity.id
_entity.type
_entity.pdbx_description
1 polymer ?
#
loop_
_entity_poly.entity_id
_entity_poly.type
_entity_poly.pdbx_seq_one_letter_code
_entity_poly.pdbx_strand_id
1 'polypeptide(L)'
;MDIGSLNTTFIAFDHLIPQYNKTTSSELGISFLRAKVAEVLGTKYGTIISDSASEQALRNQYLYMYGEKKEESHELIKREMTAHVKAIINFARSRKISLESEKVIVVGGGSLLLRATIAHFLPHALLSNDPIWETVKTFLYILEVKWNAKKKLQH
;
A
#
# COMPACT_ATOMS: atom_id res chain seq x y z
N MET A 1 3.35 -0.60 8.29
CA MET A 1 3.16 -1.34 7.02
C MET A 1 3.37 -0.36 5.89
N ASP A 2 4.36 -0.59 5.04
CA ASP A 2 4.65 0.24 3.88
C ASP A 2 4.29 -0.54 2.61
N ILE A 3 3.33 -0.05 1.84
CA ILE A 3 2.89 -0.67 0.58
C ILE A 3 3.51 0.10 -0.58
N GLY A 4 4.61 -0.43 -1.10
CA GLY A 4 5.35 0.12 -2.22
C GLY A 4 4.88 -0.42 -3.57
N SER A 5 5.62 -0.04 -4.62
CA SER A 5 5.38 -0.54 -5.98
C SER A 5 5.68 -2.05 -6.08
N LEU A 6 6.85 -2.49 -5.60
CA LEU A 6 7.32 -3.86 -5.75
C LEU A 6 7.05 -4.75 -4.53
N ASN A 7 7.06 -4.16 -3.33
CA ASN A 7 6.96 -4.92 -2.10
C ASN A 7 6.00 -4.26 -1.10
N THR A 8 5.53 -5.08 -0.16
CA THR A 8 4.92 -4.59 1.07
C THR A 8 5.82 -4.98 2.24
N THR A 9 6.24 -3.98 3.02
CA THR A 9 7.18 -4.12 4.14
C THR A 9 6.47 -3.91 5.48
N PHE A 10 6.83 -4.73 6.45
CA PHE A 10 6.33 -4.70 7.81
C PHE A 10 7.50 -4.47 8.77
N ILE A 11 7.31 -3.52 9.68
CA ILE A 11 8.23 -3.23 10.78
C ILE A 11 7.36 -3.06 12.01
N ALA A 12 7.67 -3.80 13.07
CA ALA A 12 7.07 -3.61 14.38
C ALA A 12 7.99 -2.76 15.25
N PHE A 13 7.39 -1.97 16.13
CA PHE A 13 8.10 -1.16 17.11
C PHE A 13 7.60 -1.54 18.50
N ASP A 14 8.53 -1.66 19.44
CA ASP A 14 8.23 -1.80 20.86
C ASP A 14 8.90 -0.65 21.60
N HIS A 15 8.13 0.19 22.30
CA HIS A 15 8.64 1.39 22.98
C HIS A 15 9.56 2.26 22.09
N LEU A 16 9.17 2.49 20.83
CA LEU A 16 9.93 3.23 19.80
C LEU A 16 11.23 2.54 19.33
N ILE A 17 11.47 1.29 19.73
CA ILE A 17 12.61 0.48 19.32
C ILE A 17 12.16 -0.49 18.21
N PRO A 18 12.78 -0.45 17.01
CA PRO A 18 12.47 -1.40 15.95
C PRO A 18 12.72 -2.85 16.37
N GLN A 19 11.74 -3.71 16.13
CA GLN A 19 11.83 -5.14 16.42
C GLN A 19 12.29 -5.89 15.16
N TYR A 20 13.61 -6.02 14.97
CA TYR A 20 14.19 -6.58 13.74
C TYR A 20 13.74 -8.02 13.44
N ASN A 21 13.50 -8.83 14.47
CA ASN A 21 12.95 -10.19 14.32
C ASN A 21 11.49 -10.22 13.84
N LYS A 22 10.80 -9.07 13.89
CA LYS A 22 9.44 -8.83 13.37
C LYS A 22 9.44 -7.91 12.15
N THR A 23 10.61 -7.68 11.54
CA THR A 23 10.74 -6.96 10.28
C THR A 23 10.77 -7.96 9.13
N THR A 24 9.89 -7.78 8.15
CA THR A 24 9.80 -8.67 6.98
C THR A 24 9.22 -7.92 5.79
N SER A 25 9.50 -8.39 4.59
CA SER A 25 8.87 -7.91 3.36
C SER A 25 8.21 -9.05 2.59
N SER A 26 7.25 -8.70 1.75
CA SER A 26 6.61 -9.59 0.78
C SER A 26 6.66 -8.95 -0.60
N GLU A 27 6.57 -9.75 -1.66
CA GLU A 27 6.46 -9.30 -3.05
C GLU A 27 5.04 -8.80 -3.40
N LEU A 28 4.17 -8.62 -2.40
CA LEU A 28 2.80 -8.13 -2.55
C LEU A 28 2.77 -6.60 -2.67
N GLY A 29 3.49 -6.06 -3.64
CA GLY A 29 3.40 -4.65 -4.03
C GLY A 29 2.27 -4.39 -5.04
N ILE A 30 2.09 -3.12 -5.39
CA ILE A 30 1.07 -2.70 -6.37
C ILE A 30 1.33 -3.26 -7.78
N SER A 31 2.59 -3.50 -8.17
CA SER A 31 2.92 -4.11 -9.46
C SER A 31 2.29 -5.50 -9.61
N PHE A 32 2.29 -6.29 -8.54
CA PHE A 32 1.66 -7.61 -8.50
C PHE A 32 0.14 -7.51 -8.69
N LEU A 33 -0.51 -6.59 -7.97
CA LEU A 33 -1.95 -6.34 -8.12
C LEU A 33 -2.31 -5.87 -9.54
N ARG A 34 -1.51 -4.96 -10.11
CA ARG A 34 -1.68 -4.48 -11.49
C ARG A 34 -1.62 -5.62 -12.49
N ALA A 35 -0.60 -6.46 -12.40
CA ALA A 35 -0.48 -7.63 -13.26
C ALA A 35 -1.70 -8.56 -13.13
N LYS A 36 -2.19 -8.78 -11.91
CA LYS A 36 -3.36 -9.64 -11.68
C LYS A 36 -4.66 -9.05 -12.26
N VAL A 37 -4.85 -7.73 -12.12
CA VAL A 37 -5.99 -7.03 -12.71
C VAL A 37 -5.92 -7.06 -14.24
N ALA A 38 -4.74 -6.84 -14.82
CA ALA A 38 -4.54 -6.93 -16.27
C ALA A 38 -4.88 -8.33 -16.81
N GLU A 39 -4.42 -9.38 -16.12
CA GLU A 39 -4.73 -10.78 -16.44
C GLU A 39 -6.25 -11.03 -16.41
N VAL A 40 -6.91 -10.72 -15.28
CA VAL A 40 -8.35 -10.97 -15.08
C VAL A 40 -9.22 -10.22 -16.09
N LEU A 41 -8.92 -8.94 -16.32
CA LEU A 41 -9.64 -8.13 -17.31
C LEU A 41 -9.36 -8.62 -18.74
N GLY A 42 -8.11 -8.96 -19.04
CA GLY A 42 -7.73 -9.47 -20.35
C GLY A 42 -8.41 -10.78 -20.71
N THR A 43 -8.48 -11.72 -19.76
CA THR A 43 -9.26 -12.96 -19.90
C THR A 43 -10.74 -12.68 -20.09
N LYS A 44 -11.34 -11.77 -19.30
CA LYS A 44 -12.76 -11.45 -19.39
C LYS A 44 -13.15 -10.83 -20.74
N TYR A 45 -12.32 -9.95 -21.29
CA TYR A 45 -12.62 -9.19 -22.50
C TYR A 45 -11.91 -9.70 -23.76
N GLY A 46 -11.16 -10.81 -23.65
CA GLY A 46 -10.48 -11.44 -24.78
C GLY A 46 -9.42 -10.56 -25.42
N THR A 47 -8.73 -9.73 -24.64
CA THR A 47 -7.75 -8.75 -25.14
C THR A 47 -6.55 -8.62 -24.21
N ILE A 48 -5.48 -8.00 -24.71
CA ILE A 48 -4.31 -7.67 -23.90
C ILE A 48 -4.55 -6.32 -23.24
N ILE A 49 -4.48 -6.29 -21.91
CA ILE A 49 -4.57 -5.06 -21.13
C ILE A 49 -3.16 -4.53 -20.91
N SER A 50 -2.92 -3.30 -21.38
CA SER A 50 -1.64 -2.64 -21.15
C SER A 50 -1.44 -2.31 -19.67
N ASP A 51 -0.19 -2.15 -19.29
CA ASP A 51 0.17 -1.76 -17.93
C ASP A 51 -0.49 -0.43 -17.51
N SER A 52 -0.48 0.56 -18.38
CA SER A 52 -1.12 1.86 -18.17
C SER A 52 -2.64 1.75 -18.03
N ALA A 53 -3.29 0.89 -18.82
CA ALA A 53 -4.73 0.65 -18.71
C ALA A 53 -5.08 -0.03 -17.39
N SER A 54 -4.27 -0.98 -16.92
CA SER A 54 -4.47 -1.64 -15.62
C SER A 54 -4.32 -0.67 -14.44
N GLU A 55 -3.35 0.25 -14.52
CA GLU A 55 -3.18 1.27 -13.50
C GLU A 55 -4.35 2.26 -13.47
N GLN A 56 -4.80 2.72 -14.64
CA GLN A 56 -5.98 3.59 -14.73
C GLN A 56 -7.24 2.87 -14.23
N ALA A 57 -7.40 1.58 -14.55
CA ALA A 57 -8.51 0.78 -14.07
C ALA A 57 -8.52 0.67 -12.55
N LEU A 58 -7.36 0.48 -11.92
CA LEU A 58 -7.24 0.49 -10.46
C LEU A 58 -7.54 1.86 -9.85
N ARG A 59 -7.14 2.97 -10.50
CA ARG A 59 -7.42 4.32 -9.98
C ARG A 59 -8.90 4.70 -10.10
N ASN A 60 -9.48 4.44 -11.26
CA ASN A 60 -10.83 4.86 -11.61
C ASN A 60 -11.89 3.82 -11.22
N GLN A 61 -11.46 2.61 -10.81
CA GLN A 61 -12.30 1.46 -10.49
C GLN A 61 -13.13 0.93 -11.67
N TYR A 62 -12.74 1.27 -12.91
CA TYR A 62 -13.37 0.81 -14.14
C TYR A 62 -12.35 0.72 -15.28
N LEU A 63 -12.49 -0.30 -16.10
CA LEU A 63 -11.80 -0.40 -17.38
C LEU A 63 -12.55 0.43 -18.44
N TYR A 64 -11.78 1.21 -19.21
CA TYR A 64 -12.25 1.89 -20.41
C TYR A 64 -11.59 1.24 -21.63
N MET A 65 -12.39 0.82 -22.60
CA MET A 65 -11.91 0.28 -23.87
C MET A 65 -12.57 1.03 -25.03
N TYR A 66 -11.77 1.60 -25.93
CA TYR A 66 -12.26 2.39 -27.07
C TYR A 66 -13.22 3.54 -26.66
N GLY A 67 -12.96 4.14 -25.49
CA GLY A 67 -13.81 5.20 -24.93
C GLY A 67 -15.04 4.70 -24.16
N GLU A 68 -15.33 3.41 -24.19
CA GLU A 68 -16.48 2.83 -23.47
C GLU A 68 -16.09 2.31 -22.09
N LYS A 69 -16.85 2.73 -21.09
CA LYS A 69 -16.78 2.20 -19.73
C LYS A 69 -17.34 0.78 -19.70
N LYS A 70 -16.58 -0.17 -19.16
CA LYS A 70 -17.05 -1.55 -18.99
C LYS A 70 -17.53 -1.77 -17.55
N GLU A 71 -18.83 -1.67 -17.33
CA GLU A 71 -19.43 -1.70 -15.97
C GLU A 71 -19.05 -2.95 -15.17
N GLU A 72 -19.06 -4.14 -15.79
CA GLU A 72 -18.70 -5.40 -15.13
C GLU A 72 -17.25 -5.44 -14.61
N SER A 73 -16.37 -4.57 -15.13
CA SER A 73 -14.97 -4.51 -14.67
C SER A 73 -14.86 -4.04 -13.22
N HIS A 74 -15.84 -3.28 -12.72
CA HIS A 74 -15.81 -2.74 -11.37
C HIS A 74 -15.69 -3.82 -10.30
N GLU A 75 -16.58 -4.81 -10.36
CA GLU A 75 -16.61 -5.90 -9.39
C GLU A 75 -15.37 -6.80 -9.50
N LEU A 76 -14.84 -6.99 -10.72
CA LEU A 76 -13.59 -7.71 -10.91
C LEU A 76 -12.41 -6.98 -10.27
N ILE A 77 -12.25 -5.68 -10.52
CA ILE A 77 -11.17 -4.86 -9.95
C ILE A 77 -11.27 -4.85 -8.43
N LYS A 78 -12.47 -4.60 -7.88
CA LYS A 78 -12.72 -4.58 -6.44
C LYS A 78 -12.44 -5.92 -5.77
N ARG A 79 -12.79 -7.04 -6.43
CA ARG A 79 -12.47 -8.39 -5.98
C ARG A 79 -10.97 -8.60 -5.89
N GLU A 80 -10.22 -8.23 -6.93
CA GLU A 80 -8.76 -8.40 -6.93
C GLU A 80 -8.07 -7.50 -5.89
N MET A 81 -8.52 -6.24 -5.72
CA MET A 81 -8.03 -5.37 -4.64
C MET A 81 -8.29 -5.95 -3.25
N THR A 82 -9.49 -6.50 -3.05
CA THR A 82 -9.89 -7.17 -1.81
C THR A 82 -9.03 -8.40 -1.53
N ALA A 83 -8.83 -9.24 -2.54
CA ALA A 83 -7.99 -10.43 -2.45
C ALA A 83 -6.55 -10.06 -2.12
N HIS A 84 -6.03 -8.99 -2.74
CA HIS A 84 -4.67 -8.50 -2.51
C HIS A 84 -4.46 -7.98 -1.08
N VAL A 85 -5.37 -7.15 -0.55
CA VAL A 85 -5.28 -6.69 0.84
C VAL A 85 -5.38 -7.87 1.83
N LYS A 86 -6.27 -8.84 1.58
CA LYS A 86 -6.34 -10.07 2.37
C LYS A 86 -5.03 -10.86 2.32
N ALA A 87 -4.41 -10.97 1.15
CA ALA A 87 -3.11 -11.65 1.00
C ALA A 87 -2.01 -10.95 1.80
N ILE A 88 -1.96 -9.62 1.79
CA ILE A 88 -1.03 -8.82 2.60
C ILE A 88 -1.23 -9.11 4.10
N ILE A 89 -2.47 -9.08 4.58
CA ILE A 89 -2.80 -9.35 5.98
C ILE A 89 -2.43 -10.78 6.37
N ASN A 90 -2.79 -11.76 5.53
CA ASN A 90 -2.47 -13.16 5.76
C ASN A 90 -0.95 -13.42 5.76
N PHE A 91 -0.19 -12.72 4.90
CA PHE A 91 1.25 -12.79 4.91
C PHE A 91 1.81 -12.31 6.26
N ALA A 92 1.38 -11.14 6.73
CA ALA A 92 1.78 -10.61 8.05
C ALA A 92 1.47 -11.62 9.16
N ARG A 93 0.25 -12.18 9.16
CA ARG A 93 -0.18 -13.18 10.14
C ARG A 93 0.70 -14.44 10.12
N SER A 94 1.08 -14.93 8.94
CA SER A 94 1.98 -16.09 8.82
C SER A 94 3.39 -15.83 9.38
N ARG A 95 3.78 -14.54 9.48
CA ARG A 95 5.02 -14.08 10.11
C ARG A 95 4.83 -13.67 11.57
N LYS A 96 3.70 -14.02 12.18
CA LYS A 96 3.33 -13.69 13.57
C LYS A 96 3.27 -12.18 13.84
N ILE A 97 2.94 -11.40 12.81
CA ILE A 97 2.67 -9.96 12.92
C ILE A 97 1.15 -9.79 12.90
N SER A 98 0.57 -9.36 14.02
CA SER A 98 -0.88 -9.16 14.12
C SER A 98 -1.23 -7.74 13.70
N LEU A 99 -2.00 -7.58 12.63
CA LEU A 99 -2.42 -6.25 12.17
C LEU A 99 -3.77 -5.85 12.78
N GLU A 100 -4.55 -6.82 13.26
CA GLU A 100 -5.92 -6.64 13.73
C GLU A 100 -6.00 -6.14 15.18
N SER A 101 -5.02 -6.49 16.02
CA SER A 101 -5.00 -6.17 17.46
C SER A 101 -4.00 -5.08 17.84
N GLU A 102 -3.16 -4.66 16.91
CA GLU A 102 -2.12 -3.65 17.15
C GLU A 102 -2.45 -2.33 16.44
N LYS A 103 -1.85 -1.24 16.92
CA LYS A 103 -1.92 0.05 16.22
C LYS A 103 -1.11 -0.03 14.93
N VAL A 104 -1.79 -0.11 13.80
CA VAL A 104 -1.14 -0.18 12.48
C VAL A 104 -1.07 1.20 11.86
N ILE A 105 0.13 1.58 11.41
CA ILE A 105 0.32 2.75 10.54
C ILE A 105 0.62 2.23 9.13
N VAL A 106 -0.14 2.72 8.15
CA VAL A 106 0.02 2.37 6.75
C VAL A 106 0.55 3.55 5.94
N VAL A 107 1.65 3.32 5.24
CA VAL A 107 2.35 4.29 4.40
C VAL A 107 2.66 3.69 3.02
N GLY A 108 3.35 4.45 2.16
CA GLY A 108 3.72 4.03 0.81
C GLY A 108 2.68 4.41 -0.25
N GLY A 109 3.13 4.58 -1.49
CA GLY A 109 2.25 5.01 -2.59
C GLY A 109 1.08 4.09 -2.86
N GLY A 110 1.23 2.78 -2.62
CA GLY A 110 0.16 1.81 -2.79
C GLY A 110 -0.97 1.91 -1.77
N SER A 111 -0.68 2.47 -0.59
CA SER A 111 -1.71 2.70 0.44
C SER A 111 -2.78 3.69 0.01
N LEU A 112 -2.45 4.65 -0.89
CA LEU A 112 -3.44 5.58 -1.45
C LEU A 112 -4.45 4.85 -2.32
N LEU A 113 -3.95 3.97 -3.19
CA LEU A 113 -4.77 3.20 -4.12
C LEU A 113 -5.70 2.23 -3.38
N LEU A 114 -5.19 1.62 -2.30
CA LEU A 114 -5.90 0.63 -1.52
C LEU A 114 -6.64 1.21 -0.30
N ARG A 115 -6.71 2.54 -0.15
CA ARG A 115 -7.19 3.22 1.06
C ARG A 115 -8.55 2.69 1.55
N ALA A 116 -9.53 2.65 0.65
CA ALA A 116 -10.88 2.18 0.98
C ALA A 116 -10.90 0.70 1.40
N THR A 117 -10.17 -0.14 0.68
CA THR A 117 -10.07 -1.58 0.95
C THR A 117 -9.34 -1.86 2.27
N ILE A 118 -8.26 -1.13 2.56
CA ILE A 118 -7.53 -1.25 3.83
C ILE A 118 -8.41 -0.81 4.99
N ALA A 119 -9.10 0.33 4.88
CA ALA A 119 -10.01 0.82 5.92
C ALA A 119 -11.16 -0.17 6.21
N HIS A 120 -11.60 -0.94 5.21
CA HIS A 120 -12.59 -2.00 5.40
C HIS A 120 -12.07 -3.17 6.25
N PHE A 121 -10.83 -3.63 6.03
CA PHE A 121 -10.26 -4.76 6.76
C PHE A 121 -9.55 -4.38 8.07
N LEU A 122 -9.01 -3.17 8.15
CA LEU A 122 -8.26 -2.63 9.27
C LEU A 122 -8.82 -1.24 9.63
N PRO A 123 -10.04 -1.15 10.19
CA PRO A 123 -10.70 0.13 10.45
C PRO A 123 -9.99 1.00 11.48
N HIS A 124 -9.15 0.40 12.33
CA HIS A 124 -8.30 1.07 13.32
C HIS A 124 -6.94 1.51 12.76
N ALA A 125 -6.60 1.15 11.51
CA ALA A 125 -5.33 1.53 10.91
C ALA A 125 -5.30 3.04 10.65
N LEU A 126 -4.15 3.65 10.92
CA LEU A 126 -3.88 5.03 10.55
C LEU A 126 -3.27 5.07 9.16
N LEU A 127 -4.01 5.63 8.21
CA LEU A 127 -3.52 5.85 6.85
C LEU A 127 -3.05 7.29 6.72
N SER A 128 -1.77 7.48 6.38
CA SER A 128 -1.23 8.81 6.15
C SER A 128 -2.00 9.53 5.02
N ASN A 129 -2.17 10.86 5.15
CA ASN A 129 -2.74 11.71 4.11
C ASN A 129 -1.74 12.02 2.99
N ASP A 130 -0.45 11.82 3.25
CA ASP A 130 0.62 12.08 2.28
C ASP A 130 1.70 11.00 2.28
N PRO A 131 1.31 9.73 2.07
CA PRO A 131 2.14 8.55 2.35
C PRO A 131 3.35 8.42 1.43
N ILE A 132 3.40 9.15 0.32
CA ILE A 132 4.54 9.18 -0.60
C ILE A 132 5.69 10.06 -0.10
N TRP A 133 5.39 11.06 0.76
CA TRP A 133 6.38 12.00 1.28
C TRP A 133 6.73 11.75 2.75
N GLU A 134 6.00 10.89 3.47
CA GLU A 134 6.21 10.61 4.90
C GLU A 134 7.67 10.29 5.26
N THR A 135 8.32 9.44 4.47
CA THR A 135 9.72 9.06 4.71
C THR A 135 10.65 10.26 4.62
N VAL A 136 10.48 11.09 3.59
CA VAL A 136 11.32 12.28 3.37
C VAL A 136 11.04 13.34 4.44
N LYS A 137 9.76 13.58 4.77
CA LYS A 137 9.35 14.52 5.83
C LYS A 137 9.89 14.10 7.19
N THR A 138 9.93 12.80 7.48
CA THR A 138 10.52 12.27 8.71
C THR A 138 12.01 12.61 8.80
N PHE A 139 12.78 12.39 7.72
CA PHE A 139 14.20 12.74 7.70
C PHE A 139 14.42 14.25 7.81
N LEU A 140 13.62 15.06 7.12
CA LEU A 140 13.69 16.51 7.22
C LEU A 140 13.48 16.99 8.66
N TYR A 141 12.43 16.50 9.32
CA TYR A 141 12.14 16.85 10.71
C TYR A 141 13.28 16.48 11.67
N ILE A 142 13.85 15.29 11.52
CA ILE A 142 15.01 14.86 12.33
C ILE A 142 16.20 15.80 12.12
N LEU A 143 16.46 16.21 10.87
CA LEU A 143 17.55 17.12 10.53
C LEU A 143 17.32 18.52 11.12
N GLU A 144 16.11 19.06 11.04
CA GLU A 144 15.75 20.35 11.64
C GLU A 144 15.97 20.35 13.15
N VAL A 145 15.52 19.30 13.85
CA VAL A 145 15.73 19.15 15.29
C VAL A 145 17.22 19.09 15.63
N LYS A 146 18.00 18.27 14.90
CA LYS A 146 19.46 18.18 15.10
C LYS A 146 20.18 19.50 14.84
N TRP A 147 19.80 20.21 13.79
CA TRP A 147 20.36 21.50 13.44
C TRP A 147 20.09 22.56 14.51
N ASN A 148 18.86 22.62 15.01
CA ASN A 148 18.47 23.54 16.07
C ASN A 148 19.17 23.23 17.39
N ALA A 149 19.33 21.95 17.74
CA ALA A 149 20.09 21.54 18.92
C ALA A 149 21.56 21.97 18.83
N LYS A 150 22.19 21.81 17.65
CA LYS A 150 23.57 22.25 17.42
C LYS A 150 23.73 23.76 17.59
N LYS A 151 22.80 24.57 17.05
CA LYS A 151 22.84 26.03 17.21
C LYS A 151 22.79 26.47 18.69
N LYS A 152 22.00 25.79 19.52
CA LYS A 152 21.87 26.10 20.96
C LYS A 152 23.10 25.74 21.79
N LEU A 153 24.01 24.89 21.29
CA LEU A 153 25.25 24.52 21.97
C LEU A 153 26.43 25.42 21.59
N GLN A 154 26.24 26.34 20.64
CA GLN A 154 27.27 27.26 20.13
C GLN A 154 27.12 28.69 20.69
N HIS A 155 26.13 28.91 21.56
CA HIS A 155 25.84 30.14 22.31
C HIS A 155 25.56 29.78 23.76
#